data_AF-A0A3M6QA32-F1
#
_entry.id   AF-A0A3M6QA32-F1
#
_cell.length_a   1.000
_cell.length_b   1.000
_cell.length_c   1.000
_cell.angle_alpha   90.00
_cell.angle_beta   90.00
_cell.angle_gamma   90.00
#
_symmetry.space_group_name_H-M   'P 1'
#
loop_
_entity.id
_entity.type
_entity.pdbx_description
1 polymer ?
#
loop_
_entity_poly.entity_id
_entity_poly.type
_entity_poly.pdbx_seq_one_letter_code
_entity_poly.pdbx_strand_id
1 'polypeptide(L)'
;MPTSQLAALSSTSPAPWALAAIVHEEHGVSEAPLLEFAQRLSAQGWCVRGLAQVPPQHYPSGTPRRMDLIDLETGQRYPISQHLGAGSGSCCLNPAGVAEATIALRRALGSAQRPDLIVLNRFGALEAKGSGFFDEFAAIAQAGIPAITAVATPYLPAWQAFTAGSAAALPPEAAALDAWWQTQLARCR
;
A
#
# COMPACT_ATOMS: atom_id res chain seq x y z
N MET A 1 -3.05 43.44 -2.52
CA MET A 1 -3.47 42.24 -3.29
C MET A 1 -2.30 41.82 -4.18
N PRO A 2 -1.44 40.87 -3.78
CA PRO A 2 -0.48 40.29 -4.72
C PRO A 2 -1.11 39.07 -5.40
N THR A 3 -1.20 39.14 -6.72
CA THR A 3 -1.56 38.04 -7.61
C THR A 3 -0.41 37.04 -7.61
N SER A 4 -0.54 35.93 -6.88
CA SER A 4 0.42 34.83 -6.91
C SER A 4 0.28 34.08 -8.23
N GLN A 5 1.26 34.29 -9.11
CA GLN A 5 1.43 33.60 -10.37
C GLN A 5 1.87 32.16 -10.08
N LEU A 6 0.96 31.20 -10.31
CA LEU A 6 1.29 29.77 -10.33
C LEU A 6 2.34 29.53 -11.43
N ALA A 7 3.54 29.14 -11.01
CA ALA A 7 4.56 28.65 -11.91
C ALA A 7 4.01 27.43 -12.65
N ALA A 8 4.08 27.50 -13.99
CA ALA A 8 3.73 26.41 -14.88
C ALA A 8 4.53 25.16 -14.51
N LEU A 9 3.83 24.11 -14.10
CA LEU A 9 4.39 22.78 -13.92
C LEU A 9 4.93 22.34 -15.28
N SER A 10 6.25 22.32 -15.39
CA SER A 10 6.96 21.91 -16.59
C SER A 10 6.69 20.44 -16.86
N SER A 11 6.32 20.15 -18.10
CA SER A 11 6.01 18.83 -18.65
C SER A 11 7.20 17.89 -18.54
N THR A 12 7.34 17.23 -17.39
CA THR A 12 8.26 16.10 -17.22
C THR A 12 7.54 14.87 -17.73
N SER A 13 8.01 14.29 -18.84
CA SER A 13 7.49 13.04 -19.38
C SER A 13 7.59 11.94 -18.31
N PRO A 14 6.49 11.34 -17.79
CA PRO A 14 6.61 10.32 -16.77
C PRO A 14 6.23 8.96 -17.34
N ALA A 15 7.20 8.05 -17.41
CA ALA A 15 6.92 6.66 -17.08
C ALA A 15 8.18 6.07 -16.41
N PRO A 16 8.02 5.40 -15.25
CA PRO A 16 7.08 4.30 -15.16
C PRO A 16 6.32 4.25 -13.82
N TRP A 17 5.12 4.81 -13.75
CA TRP A 17 4.32 4.82 -12.51
C TRP A 17 3.61 3.47 -12.25
N ALA A 18 4.33 2.34 -12.36
CA ALA A 18 3.78 1.03 -11.95
C ALA A 18 3.40 1.02 -10.45
N LEU A 19 3.98 1.92 -9.65
CA LEU A 19 3.64 2.11 -8.25
C LEU A 19 2.58 3.23 -8.08
N ALA A 20 1.61 2.97 -7.21
CA ALA A 20 0.71 3.99 -6.66
C ALA A 20 0.66 3.94 -5.14
N ALA A 21 0.32 5.07 -4.55
CA ALA A 21 0.06 5.21 -3.12
C ALA A 21 -1.26 5.95 -2.91
N ILE A 22 -2.15 5.38 -2.11
CA ILE A 22 -3.23 6.14 -1.47
C ILE A 22 -2.57 7.00 -0.38
N VAL A 23 -2.61 8.32 -0.57
CA VAL A 23 -2.08 9.27 0.42
C VAL A 23 -3.21 9.71 1.34
N HIS A 24 -3.01 9.60 2.65
CA HIS A 24 -4.02 9.96 3.63
C HIS A 24 -3.43 10.66 4.85
N GLU A 25 -4.22 11.54 5.47
CA GLU A 25 -3.90 12.18 6.73
C GLU A 25 -4.42 11.38 7.93
N GLU A 26 -5.62 10.81 7.77
CA GLU A 26 -6.34 10.11 8.82
C GLU A 26 -6.10 8.59 8.79
N HIS A 27 -5.94 7.99 9.96
CA HIS A 27 -5.78 6.54 10.06
C HIS A 27 -7.09 5.81 9.74
N GLY A 28 -7.03 4.73 8.97
CA GLY A 28 -8.19 3.87 8.69
C GLY A 28 -8.96 4.21 7.41
N VAL A 29 -8.63 5.32 6.74
CA VAL A 29 -9.36 5.76 5.53
C VAL A 29 -8.85 5.12 4.23
N SER A 30 -7.69 4.47 4.27
CA SER A 30 -7.08 3.84 3.09
C SER A 30 -7.43 2.36 2.94
N GLU A 31 -7.74 1.70 4.05
CA GLU A 31 -7.83 0.25 4.17
C GLU A 31 -9.06 -0.30 3.44
N ALA A 32 -10.24 0.33 3.63
CA ALA A 32 -11.46 -0.10 2.96
C ALA A 32 -11.43 0.14 1.44
N PRO A 33 -11.11 1.35 0.93
CA PRO A 33 -11.02 1.58 -0.51
C PRO A 33 -10.03 0.65 -1.22
N LEU A 34 -8.87 0.38 -0.59
CA LEU A 34 -7.85 -0.49 -1.17
C LEU A 34 -8.31 -1.95 -1.24
N LEU A 35 -8.92 -2.45 -0.16
CA LEU A 35 -9.44 -3.82 -0.11
C LEU A 35 -10.60 -4.02 -1.10
N GLU A 36 -11.53 -3.08 -1.16
CA GLU A 36 -12.66 -3.11 -2.09
C GLU A 36 -12.21 -3.06 -3.55
N PHE A 37 -11.22 -2.23 -3.86
CA PHE A 37 -10.60 -2.17 -5.18
C PHE A 37 -9.97 -3.51 -5.58
N ALA A 38 -9.18 -4.11 -4.69
CA ALA A 38 -8.56 -5.40 -4.91
C ALA A 38 -9.59 -6.51 -5.16
N GLN A 39 -10.63 -6.58 -4.32
CA GLN A 39 -11.71 -7.55 -4.46
C GLN A 39 -12.47 -7.38 -5.77
N ARG A 40 -12.76 -6.14 -6.16
CA ARG A 40 -13.46 -5.84 -7.41
C ARG A 40 -12.65 -6.25 -8.64
N LEU A 41 -11.34 -6.01 -8.65
CA LEU A 41 -10.48 -6.47 -9.75
C LEU A 41 -10.38 -8.00 -9.82
N SER A 42 -10.25 -8.68 -8.67
CA SER A 42 -10.30 -10.14 -8.62
C SER A 42 -11.62 -10.70 -9.17
N ALA A 43 -12.75 -10.07 -8.83
CA ALA A 43 -14.07 -10.45 -9.35
C ALA A 43 -14.22 -10.24 -10.87
N GLN A 44 -13.43 -9.34 -11.46
CA GLN A 44 -13.34 -9.13 -12.91
C GLN A 44 -12.39 -10.13 -13.61
N GLY A 45 -11.75 -11.02 -12.85
CA GLY A 45 -10.84 -12.05 -13.37
C GLY A 45 -9.37 -11.66 -13.41
N TRP A 46 -8.99 -10.49 -12.87
CA TRP A 46 -7.58 -10.10 -12.77
C TRP A 46 -6.84 -10.91 -11.70
N CYS A 47 -5.58 -11.25 -11.96
CA CYS A 47 -4.71 -11.89 -11.00
C CYS A 47 -4.18 -10.86 -9.99
N VAL A 48 -4.98 -10.59 -8.95
CA VAL A 48 -4.58 -9.73 -7.82
C VAL A 48 -3.89 -10.59 -6.76
N ARG A 49 -2.74 -10.12 -6.26
CA ARG A 49 -1.96 -10.79 -5.21
C ARG A 49 -1.46 -9.79 -4.17
N GLY A 50 -0.88 -10.31 -3.08
CA GLY A 50 -0.27 -9.51 -2.03
C GLY A 50 -1.14 -9.39 -0.79
N LEU A 51 -0.94 -8.32 -0.03
CA LEU A 51 -1.51 -8.13 1.30
C LEU A 51 -2.27 -6.81 1.40
N ALA A 52 -3.51 -6.88 1.87
CA ALA A 52 -4.28 -5.71 2.28
C ALA A 52 -4.43 -5.67 3.80
N GLN A 53 -4.44 -4.49 4.39
CA GLN A 53 -4.79 -4.35 5.80
C GLN A 53 -6.32 -4.40 5.96
N VAL A 54 -6.79 -5.18 6.93
CA VAL A 54 -8.21 -5.24 7.25
C VAL A 54 -8.64 -3.88 7.80
N PRO A 55 -9.74 -3.29 7.30
CA PRO A 55 -10.26 -2.04 7.83
C PRO A 55 -10.51 -2.14 9.33
N PRO A 56 -10.18 -1.10 10.12
CA PRO A 56 -10.41 -1.14 11.55
C PRO A 56 -11.90 -1.37 11.83
N GLN A 57 -12.20 -2.39 12.63
CA GLN A 57 -13.53 -2.53 13.19
C GLN A 57 -13.72 -1.45 14.26
N HIS A 58 -14.95 -0.98 14.50
CA HIS A 58 -15.24 -0.02 15.57
C HIS A 58 -14.79 -0.60 16.92
N TYR A 59 -13.59 -0.26 17.35
CA TYR A 59 -13.05 -0.69 18.63
C TYR A 59 -13.64 0.21 19.72
N PRO A 60 -14.18 -0.36 20.82
CA PRO A 60 -14.53 0.42 22.00
C PRO A 60 -13.34 1.26 22.46
N SER A 61 -13.60 2.47 22.96
CA SER A 61 -12.53 3.39 23.42
C SER A 61 -11.61 2.69 24.42
N GLY A 62 -10.29 2.82 24.23
CA GLY A 62 -9.29 2.19 25.11
C GLY A 62 -8.87 0.77 24.71
N THR A 63 -9.46 0.20 23.66
CA THR A 63 -8.97 -1.07 23.10
C THR A 63 -7.76 -0.81 22.19
N PRO A 64 -6.65 -1.55 22.33
CA PRO A 64 -5.52 -1.46 21.42
C PRO A 64 -5.98 -1.76 19.99
N ARG A 65 -5.64 -0.87 19.03
CA ARG A 65 -5.94 -1.12 17.62
C ARG A 65 -5.21 -2.39 17.18
N ARG A 66 -5.97 -3.41 16.80
CA ARG A 66 -5.42 -4.58 16.14
C ARG A 66 -5.29 -4.28 14.65
N MET A 67 -4.13 -4.61 14.11
CA MET A 67 -3.83 -4.54 12.69
C MET A 67 -3.61 -5.97 12.22
N ASP A 68 -4.47 -6.38 11.29
CA ASP A 68 -4.39 -7.67 10.64
C ASP A 68 -4.21 -7.42 9.13
N LEU A 69 -3.29 -8.16 8.52
CA LEU A 69 -3.19 -8.23 7.06
C LEU A 69 -3.96 -9.45 6.57
N ILE A 70 -4.53 -9.37 5.37
CA ILE A 70 -5.14 -10.50 4.67
C ILE A 70 -4.42 -10.74 3.35
N ASP A 71 -4.09 -12.00 3.10
CA ASP A 71 -3.64 -12.49 1.80
C ASP A 71 -4.79 -12.47 0.80
N LEU A 72 -4.60 -11.74 -0.30
CA LEU A 72 -5.62 -11.57 -1.33
C LEU A 72 -5.84 -12.81 -2.21
N GLU A 73 -4.90 -13.77 -2.19
CA GLU A 73 -5.04 -15.06 -2.85
C GLU A 73 -5.74 -16.08 -1.94
N THR A 74 -5.23 -16.24 -0.72
CA THR A 74 -5.61 -17.35 0.16
C THR A 74 -6.66 -16.99 1.20
N GLY A 75 -6.86 -15.69 1.46
CA GLY A 75 -7.67 -15.20 2.57
C GLY A 75 -7.02 -15.39 3.95
N GLN A 76 -5.78 -15.91 4.02
CA GLN A 76 -5.06 -16.09 5.27
C GLN A 76 -4.82 -14.74 5.96
N ARG A 77 -5.01 -14.71 7.28
CA ARG A 77 -4.81 -13.51 8.09
C ARG A 77 -3.49 -13.55 8.85
N TYR A 78 -2.81 -12.40 8.90
CA TYR A 78 -1.56 -12.19 9.63
C TYR A 78 -1.75 -11.07 10.65
N PRO A 79 -1.85 -11.37 11.95
CA PRO A 79 -1.91 -10.33 12.98
C PRO A 79 -0.53 -9.69 13.12
N ILE A 80 -0.38 -8.48 12.58
CA ILE A 80 0.89 -7.72 12.60
C ILE A 80 1.00 -6.81 13.81
N SER A 81 -0.02 -6.78 14.68
CA SER A 81 0.03 -6.07 15.96
C SER A 81 -0.13 -7.02 17.15
N GLN A 82 0.50 -6.70 18.26
CA GLN A 82 0.39 -7.39 19.55
C GLN A 82 -0.01 -6.44 20.67
N HIS A 83 -0.72 -6.96 21.66
CA HIS A 83 -1.03 -6.22 22.88
C HIS A 83 0.09 -6.40 23.91
N LEU A 84 0.80 -5.32 24.21
CA LEU A 84 1.90 -5.31 25.20
C LEU A 84 1.46 -4.90 26.62
N GLY A 85 0.16 -4.69 26.86
CA GLY A 85 -0.39 -4.25 28.14
C GLY A 85 -0.50 -2.73 28.29
N ALA A 86 -1.29 -2.31 29.28
CA ALA A 86 -1.50 -0.91 29.61
C ALA A 86 -0.20 -0.28 30.15
N GLY A 87 0.35 0.69 29.43
CA GLY A 87 1.59 1.40 29.80
C GLY A 87 2.76 1.22 28.84
N SER A 88 2.61 0.41 27.78
CA SER A 88 3.63 0.28 26.73
C SER A 88 3.60 1.49 25.79
N GLY A 89 4.62 2.35 25.86
CA GLY A 89 4.82 3.49 24.94
C GLY A 89 5.56 3.16 23.64
N SER A 90 5.88 1.87 23.42
CA SER A 90 6.70 1.40 22.30
C SER A 90 5.99 0.29 21.51
N CYS A 91 6.12 0.41 20.19
CA CYS A 91 5.77 -0.50 19.09
C CYS A 91 4.88 -1.70 19.45
N CYS A 92 3.57 -1.54 19.24
CA CYS A 92 2.58 -2.63 19.30
C CYS A 92 2.69 -3.61 18.11
N LEU A 93 3.82 -3.68 17.40
CA LEU A 93 3.97 -4.52 16.21
C LEU A 93 4.37 -5.94 16.63
N ASN A 94 3.78 -6.94 15.97
CA ASN A 94 4.12 -8.35 16.14
C ASN A 94 5.18 -8.75 15.10
N PRO A 95 6.45 -8.95 15.48
CA PRO A 95 7.52 -9.27 14.53
C PRO A 95 7.29 -10.58 13.78
N ALA A 96 6.71 -11.58 14.44
CA ALA A 96 6.40 -12.86 13.80
C ALA A 96 5.32 -12.70 12.72
N GLY A 97 4.28 -11.92 13.00
CA GLY A 97 3.23 -11.61 12.02
C GLY A 97 3.77 -10.85 10.80
N VAL A 98 4.70 -9.92 11.01
CA VAL A 98 5.37 -9.20 9.93
C VAL A 98 6.25 -10.13 9.10
N ALA A 99 7.02 -11.02 9.73
CA ALA A 99 7.86 -11.98 9.01
C ALA A 99 7.04 -12.94 8.12
N GLU A 100 5.93 -13.46 8.65
CA GLU A 100 5.01 -14.32 7.88
C GLU A 100 4.36 -13.55 6.72
N ALA A 101 3.98 -12.30 6.93
CA ALA A 101 3.47 -11.42 5.88
C ALA A 101 4.52 -11.15 4.78
N THR A 102 5.79 -10.93 5.15
CA THR A 102 6.89 -10.79 4.20
C THR A 102 7.04 -12.03 3.32
N ILE A 103 6.91 -13.24 3.90
CA ILE A 103 6.94 -14.50 3.14
C ILE A 103 5.79 -14.55 2.12
N ALA A 104 4.59 -14.12 2.50
CA ALA A 104 3.44 -14.07 1.60
C ALA A 104 3.67 -13.11 0.41
N LEU A 105 4.25 -11.92 0.64
CA LEU A 105 4.61 -11.00 -0.45
C LEU A 105 5.66 -11.58 -1.40
N ARG A 106 6.68 -12.26 -0.87
CA ARG A 106 7.69 -12.93 -1.70
C ARG A 106 7.09 -14.06 -2.54
N ARG A 107 6.13 -14.81 -1.99
CA ARG A 107 5.38 -15.84 -2.73
C ARG A 107 4.53 -15.22 -3.85
N ALA A 108 3.84 -14.10 -3.57
CA ALA A 108 3.08 -13.37 -4.57
C ALA A 108 3.95 -12.93 -5.75
N LEU A 109 5.21 -12.55 -5.50
CA LEU A 109 6.16 -12.19 -6.55
C LEU A 109 6.67 -13.39 -7.35
N GLY A 110 6.87 -14.53 -6.68
CA GLY A 110 7.40 -15.76 -7.27
C GLY A 110 6.35 -16.75 -7.79
N SER A 111 5.08 -16.34 -7.90
CA SER A 111 4.00 -17.23 -8.33
C SER A 111 4.14 -17.66 -9.79
N ALA A 112 3.68 -18.89 -10.10
CA ALA A 112 3.75 -19.44 -11.46
C ALA A 112 2.98 -18.61 -12.48
N GLN A 113 1.84 -18.05 -12.07
CA GLN A 113 1.13 -17.01 -12.81
C GLN A 113 1.64 -15.65 -12.34
N ARG A 114 2.15 -14.82 -13.25
CA ARG A 114 2.56 -13.44 -12.94
C ARG A 114 1.32 -12.64 -12.50
N PRO A 115 1.37 -11.92 -11.35
CA PRO A 115 0.28 -11.04 -10.94
C PRO A 115 0.07 -9.89 -11.93
N ASP A 116 -1.18 -9.52 -12.15
CA ASP A 116 -1.56 -8.30 -12.87
C ASP A 116 -1.46 -7.08 -11.95
N LEU A 117 -1.71 -7.27 -10.66
CA LEU A 117 -1.63 -6.26 -9.62
C LEU A 117 -1.12 -6.88 -8.31
N ILE A 118 -0.19 -6.18 -7.64
CA ILE A 118 0.21 -6.47 -6.27
C ILE A 118 -0.30 -5.38 -5.33
N VAL A 119 -1.05 -5.76 -4.30
CA VAL A 119 -1.36 -4.86 -3.19
C VAL A 119 -0.32 -5.05 -2.10
N LEU A 120 0.27 -3.95 -1.70
CA LEU A 120 1.20 -3.86 -0.59
C LEU A 120 0.46 -3.31 0.64
N ASN A 121 0.94 -3.69 1.82
CA ASN A 121 0.54 -3.01 3.05
C ASN A 121 0.98 -1.53 3.02
N ARG A 122 0.79 -0.80 4.11
CA ARG A 122 1.25 0.58 4.29
C ARG A 122 2.78 0.72 4.24
N PHE A 123 3.25 1.74 3.52
CA PHE A 123 4.60 2.30 3.71
C PHE A 123 4.57 3.30 4.87
N GLY A 124 5.23 2.95 5.98
CA GLY A 124 5.15 3.69 7.23
C GLY A 124 6.50 4.00 7.84
N ALA A 125 6.52 4.12 9.18
CA ALA A 125 7.71 4.50 9.94
C ALA A 125 8.89 3.52 9.77
N LEU A 126 8.60 2.22 9.60
CA LEU A 126 9.64 1.21 9.45
C LEU A 126 10.24 1.25 8.05
N GLU A 127 9.39 1.34 7.03
CA GLU A 127 9.81 1.40 5.62
C GLU A 127 10.56 2.69 5.34
N ALA A 128 10.14 3.82 5.92
CA ALA A 128 10.86 5.08 5.85
C ALA A 128 12.29 5.01 6.43
N LYS A 129 12.58 4.02 7.28
CA LYS A 129 13.91 3.75 7.85
C LYS A 129 14.65 2.59 7.15
N GLY A 130 14.09 2.04 6.06
CA GLY A 130 14.68 0.91 5.33
C GLY A 130 14.48 -0.45 6.03
N SER A 131 13.42 -0.61 6.80
CA SER A 131 13.06 -1.83 7.52
C SER A 131 11.59 -2.20 7.28
N GLY A 132 11.07 -3.22 7.97
CA GLY A 132 9.70 -3.67 7.74
C GLY A 132 9.59 -4.34 6.38
N PHE A 133 8.67 -3.86 5.54
CA PHE A 133 8.46 -4.40 4.18
C PHE A 133 9.35 -3.76 3.10
N PHE A 134 10.34 -2.94 3.47
CA PHE A 134 11.11 -2.15 2.51
C PHE A 134 11.72 -2.97 1.36
N ASP A 135 12.34 -4.11 1.67
CA ASP A 135 12.94 -4.99 0.67
C ASP A 135 11.89 -5.60 -0.27
N GLU A 136 10.71 -5.91 0.25
CA GLU A 136 9.60 -6.41 -0.56
C GLU A 136 9.05 -5.33 -1.50
N PHE A 137 8.90 -4.09 -1.03
CA PHE A 137 8.56 -2.95 -1.88
C PHE A 137 9.58 -2.79 -3.01
N ALA A 138 10.88 -2.87 -2.71
CA ALA A 138 11.94 -2.73 -3.70
C ALA A 138 11.93 -3.87 -4.72
N ALA A 139 11.75 -5.12 -4.29
CA ALA A 139 11.68 -6.28 -5.17
C ALA A 139 10.48 -6.22 -6.12
N ILE A 140 9.31 -5.81 -5.62
CA ILE A 140 8.09 -5.66 -6.43
C ILE A 140 8.25 -4.52 -7.45
N ALA A 141 8.84 -3.39 -7.04
CA ALA A 141 9.13 -2.29 -7.94
C ALA A 141 10.07 -2.71 -9.08
N GLN A 142 11.14 -3.46 -8.76
CA GLN A 142 12.11 -3.96 -9.74
C GLN A 142 11.50 -4.96 -10.73
N ALA A 143 10.50 -5.74 -10.31
CA ALA A 143 9.80 -6.68 -11.17
C ALA A 143 8.86 -6.00 -12.19
N GLY A 144 8.66 -4.68 -12.08
CA GLY A 144 7.83 -3.90 -13.00
C GLY A 144 6.38 -4.36 -13.03
N ILE A 145 5.89 -4.92 -11.92
CA ILE A 145 4.48 -5.31 -11.75
C ILE A 145 3.73 -4.09 -11.20
N PRO A 146 2.54 -3.75 -11.73
CA PRO A 146 1.70 -2.73 -11.11
C PRO A 146 1.48 -3.04 -9.63
N ALA A 147 1.78 -2.10 -8.75
CA ALA A 147 1.57 -2.26 -7.32
C ALA A 147 1.02 -1.02 -6.66
N ILE A 148 0.21 -1.22 -5.62
CA ILE A 148 -0.44 -0.14 -4.88
C ILE A 148 -0.32 -0.34 -3.38
N THR A 149 -0.12 0.76 -2.65
CA THR A 149 0.06 0.82 -1.20
C THR A 149 -0.77 1.96 -0.59
N ALA A 150 -0.70 2.11 0.73
CA ALA A 150 -1.13 3.29 1.46
C ALA A 150 0.07 4.01 2.11
N VAL A 151 0.06 5.34 2.11
CA VAL A 151 1.12 6.19 2.71
C VAL A 151 0.46 7.26 3.54
N ALA A 152 0.80 7.34 4.83
CA ALA A 152 0.35 8.46 5.66
C ALA A 152 1.18 9.72 5.32
N THR A 153 0.56 10.89 5.31
CA THR A 153 1.19 12.17 4.93
C THR A 153 2.57 12.43 5.56
N PRO A 154 2.83 12.10 6.86
CA PRO A 154 4.17 12.27 7.45
C PRO A 154 5.29 11.46 6.77
N TYR A 155 4.95 10.35 6.10
CA TYR A 155 5.90 9.48 5.40
C TYR A 155 5.94 9.74 3.89
N LEU A 156 5.14 10.68 3.38
CA LEU A 156 5.13 11.03 1.95
C LEU A 156 6.51 11.46 1.42
N PRO A 157 7.33 12.27 2.14
CA PRO A 157 8.68 12.60 1.67
C PRO A 157 9.58 11.36 1.52
N ALA A 158 9.49 10.40 2.45
CA ALA A 158 10.24 9.15 2.39
C ALA A 158 9.77 8.26 1.23
N TRP A 159 8.45 8.20 0.99
CA TRP A 159 7.87 7.52 -0.16
C TRP A 159 8.34 8.13 -1.50
N GLN A 160 8.37 9.46 -1.59
CA GLN A 160 8.87 10.16 -2.78
C GLN A 160 10.35 9.86 -3.03
N ALA A 161 11.17 9.85 -1.97
CA ALA A 161 12.57 9.47 -2.08
C ALA A 161 12.73 8.00 -2.54
N PHE A 162 11.98 7.08 -1.94
CA PHE A 162 11.99 5.65 -2.30
C PHE A 162 11.63 5.41 -3.77
N THR A 163 10.61 6.13 -4.27
CA THR A 163 10.11 5.96 -5.64
C THR A 163 10.76 6.90 -6.65
N ALA A 164 11.74 7.72 -6.23
CA ALA A 164 12.30 8.82 -7.03
C ALA A 164 11.21 9.74 -7.66
N GLY A 165 10.10 9.93 -6.95
CA GLY A 165 8.95 10.73 -7.41
C GLY A 165 8.14 10.10 -8.55
N SER A 166 8.40 8.84 -8.90
CA SER A 166 7.73 8.17 -10.04
C SER A 166 6.40 7.50 -9.69
N ALA A 167 6.06 7.35 -8.41
CA ALA A 167 4.80 6.74 -8.01
C ALA A 167 3.63 7.72 -8.06
N ALA A 168 2.47 7.25 -8.50
CA ALA A 168 1.24 8.03 -8.48
C ALA A 168 0.75 8.23 -7.04
N ALA A 169 0.39 9.46 -6.68
CA ALA A 169 -0.30 9.77 -5.43
C ALA A 169 -1.81 9.87 -5.69
N LEU A 170 -2.59 9.08 -4.98
CA LEU A 170 -4.04 8.96 -5.17
C LEU A 170 -4.78 9.36 -3.89
N PRO A 171 -5.93 10.04 -3.98
CA PRO A 171 -6.85 10.13 -2.86
C PRO A 171 -7.47 8.75 -2.57
N PRO A 172 -8.03 8.52 -1.36
CA PRO A 172 -8.70 7.27 -0.98
C PRO A 172 -10.09 7.13 -1.64
N GLU A 173 -10.17 7.32 -2.96
CA GLU A 173 -11.39 7.34 -3.73
C GLU A 173 -11.40 6.25 -4.80
N ALA A 174 -12.50 5.51 -4.92
CA ALA A 174 -12.65 4.43 -5.89
C ALA A 174 -12.38 4.90 -7.33
N ALA A 175 -12.86 6.10 -7.70
CA ALA A 175 -12.66 6.66 -9.03
C ALA A 175 -11.18 6.93 -9.35
N ALA A 176 -10.39 7.36 -8.37
CA ALA A 176 -8.96 7.60 -8.55
C ALA A 176 -8.18 6.28 -8.72
N LEU A 177 -8.54 5.26 -7.95
CA LEU A 177 -7.99 3.90 -8.08
C LEU A 177 -8.29 3.31 -9.45
N ASP A 178 -9.52 3.47 -9.93
CA ASP A 178 -9.93 3.00 -11.25
C ASP A 178 -9.23 3.74 -12.38
N ALA A 179 -9.12 5.06 -12.30
CA ALA A 179 -8.41 5.86 -13.29
C ALA A 179 -6.94 5.43 -13.39
N TRP A 180 -6.28 5.23 -12.25
CA TRP A 180 -4.91 4.70 -12.21
C TRP A 180 -4.83 3.30 -12.84
N TRP A 181 -5.74 2.39 -12.50
CA TRP A 181 -5.74 1.05 -13.08
C TRP A 181 -5.90 1.05 -14.60
N GLN A 182 -6.83 1.84 -15.14
CA GLN A 182 -7.04 1.96 -16.59
C GLN A 182 -5.79 2.42 -17.31
N THR A 183 -5.05 3.35 -16.72
CA THR A 183 -3.78 3.77 -17.29
C THR A 183 -2.75 2.64 -17.34
N GLN A 184 -2.80 1.63 -16.44
CA GLN A 184 -1.86 0.50 -16.44
C GLN A 184 -2.23 -0.49 -17.54
N LEU A 185 -3.52 -0.74 -17.73
CA LEU A 185 -4.04 -1.60 -18.79
C LEU A 185 -3.63 -1.10 -20.18
N ALA A 186 -3.63 0.22 -20.38
CA ALA A 186 -3.19 0.83 -21.63
C ALA A 186 -1.68 0.61 -21.92
N ARG A 187 -0.89 0.20 -20.93
CA ARG A 187 0.56 -0.02 -21.04
C ARG A 187 0.95 -1.48 -21.25
N CYS A 188 0.07 -2.41 -20.89
CA CYS A 188 0.27 -3.85 -21.11
C CYS A 188 -0.19 -4.32 -22.51
N ARG A 189 -0.72 -3.40 -23.33
CA ARG A 189 -0.99 -3.58 -24.76
C ARG A 189 0.18 -3.07 -25.59
#